data_AF-A0A2E8NDX7-F1
#
_entry.id   AF-A0A2E8NDX7-F1
#
_cell.length_a   1.000
_cell.length_b   1.000
_cell.length_c   1.000
_cell.angle_alpha   90.00
_cell.angle_beta   90.00
_cell.angle_gamma   90.00
#
_symmetry.space_group_name_H-M   'P 1'
#
loop_
_entity.id
_entity.type
_entity.pdbx_description
1 polymer ?
#
loop_
_entity_poly.entity_id
_entity_poly.type
_entity_poly.pdbx_seq_one_letter_code
_entity_poly.pdbx_strand_id
1 'polypeptide(L)'
;MSGNNYVYRSNAVISIILPAFNEEKRIPSLLDALRSISVDPQRIEVIVVDDGSTDSTSTICRQFIEDFFPMGKVITKPQNTGKGSALRVGVAAANAPIIITMDADMATDLSAIEPAIKGLDEHDIVVGSRSIEGSQTQGITSSRKFVTLGFSLLLRMLTKHKIADTQCGFKVYRSPVAKILFSASHVKGFAQDAEILDLAYRHNFSILEIPVRWESIPDSKVNLIRDSMSSLLEFVGYRLNASKIQEINGLRISLGDGKKRGVNENDILGAFASDYVYIRSQSSIDILMPRVCSDELKKISEAFHTNLPGLESQICTYSLDDLFS
;
A
#
# COMPACT_ATOMS: atom_id res chain seq x y z
N MET A 1 12.84 -13.66 16.89
CA MET A 1 12.96 -12.18 16.89
C MET A 1 11.72 -11.65 17.56
N SER A 2 11.84 -10.94 18.68
CA SER A 2 10.70 -10.39 19.41
C SER A 2 10.15 -9.17 18.66
N GLY A 3 9.59 -9.41 17.48
CA GLY A 3 8.95 -8.36 16.70
C GLY A 3 7.66 -7.92 17.37
N ASN A 4 7.34 -6.63 17.22
CA ASN A 4 6.07 -6.05 17.66
C ASN A 4 4.87 -6.93 17.25
N ASN A 5 3.96 -7.19 18.21
CA ASN A 5 2.74 -7.96 17.95
C ASN A 5 1.71 -7.07 17.24
N TYR A 6 1.83 -6.90 15.92
CA TYR A 6 0.85 -6.15 15.15
C TYR A 6 -0.52 -6.79 15.19
N VAL A 7 -1.55 -5.95 15.30
CA VAL A 7 -2.95 -6.37 15.34
C VAL A 7 -3.63 -5.99 14.03
N TYR A 8 -4.38 -6.94 13.47
CA TYR A 8 -5.04 -6.84 12.18
C TYR A 8 -6.54 -7.07 12.34
N ARG A 9 -7.37 -6.35 11.57
CA ARG A 9 -8.84 -6.40 11.68
C ARG A 9 -9.49 -7.42 10.76
N SER A 10 -8.69 -8.19 10.03
CA SER A 10 -9.15 -9.18 9.06
C SER A 10 -8.42 -10.50 9.27
N ASN A 11 -9.10 -11.61 8.97
CA ASN A 11 -8.48 -12.94 8.91
C ASN A 11 -7.76 -13.19 7.57
N ALA A 12 -7.79 -12.22 6.65
CA ALA A 12 -7.00 -12.26 5.42
C ALA A 12 -5.50 -12.31 5.75
N VAL A 13 -4.74 -13.04 4.93
CA VAL A 13 -3.27 -13.07 5.01
C VAL A 13 -2.63 -12.03 4.09
N ILE A 14 -3.32 -11.66 3.01
CA ILE A 14 -2.86 -10.64 2.08
C ILE A 14 -4.02 -9.70 1.71
N SER A 15 -3.70 -8.42 1.51
CA SER A 15 -4.57 -7.44 0.87
C SER A 15 -3.98 -7.10 -0.50
N ILE A 16 -4.75 -7.28 -1.57
CA ILE A 16 -4.34 -6.94 -2.94
C ILE A 16 -5.06 -5.66 -3.36
N ILE A 17 -4.29 -4.60 -3.60
CA ILE A 17 -4.78 -3.27 -3.93
C ILE A 17 -4.68 -3.06 -5.43
N LEU A 18 -5.84 -2.85 -6.07
CA LEU A 18 -5.99 -2.69 -7.51
C LEU A 18 -6.54 -1.29 -7.83
N PRO A 19 -5.71 -0.31 -8.23
CA PRO A 19 -6.20 0.96 -8.73
C PRO A 19 -6.82 0.74 -10.13
N ALA A 20 -8.03 1.22 -10.34
CA ALA A 20 -8.77 1.02 -11.58
C ALA A 20 -9.34 2.35 -12.10
N PHE A 21 -9.24 2.59 -13.40
CA PHE A 21 -9.90 3.70 -14.07
C PHE A 21 -10.28 3.31 -15.51
N ASN A 22 -11.57 3.10 -15.72
CA ASN A 22 -12.16 2.61 -16.96
C ASN A 22 -11.58 1.25 -17.42
N GLU A 23 -11.47 0.28 -16.51
CA GLU A 23 -10.82 -1.01 -16.75
C GLU A 23 -11.82 -2.16 -16.98
N GLU A 24 -13.07 -1.89 -17.37
CA GLU A 24 -14.15 -2.88 -17.50
C GLU A 24 -13.79 -4.11 -18.36
N LYS A 25 -12.86 -3.94 -19.31
CA LYS A 25 -12.40 -4.99 -20.23
C LYS A 25 -11.24 -5.84 -19.70
N ARG A 26 -10.44 -5.31 -18.76
CA ARG A 26 -9.20 -5.95 -18.28
C ARG A 26 -9.35 -6.55 -16.89
N ILE A 27 -10.04 -5.83 -16.01
CA ILE A 27 -10.17 -6.22 -14.61
C ILE A 27 -10.82 -7.59 -14.38
N PRO A 28 -11.78 -8.10 -15.19
CA PRO A 28 -12.38 -9.41 -14.95
C PRO A 28 -11.37 -10.55 -15.04
N SER A 29 -10.49 -10.51 -16.04
CA SER A 29 -9.44 -11.53 -16.23
C SER A 29 -8.43 -11.51 -15.09
N LEU A 30 -8.12 -10.33 -14.55
CA LEU A 30 -7.26 -10.22 -13.36
C LEU A 30 -7.92 -10.83 -12.14
N LEU A 31 -9.18 -10.48 -11.86
CA LEU A 31 -9.90 -11.01 -10.70
C LEU A 31 -10.06 -12.54 -10.79
N ASP A 32 -10.28 -13.07 -12.00
CA ASP A 32 -10.34 -14.52 -12.21
C ASP A 32 -8.98 -15.20 -12.00
N ALA A 33 -7.90 -14.63 -12.53
CA ALA A 33 -6.56 -15.15 -12.33
C ALA A 33 -6.15 -15.15 -10.84
N LEU A 34 -6.56 -14.13 -10.07
CA LEU A 34 -6.32 -14.05 -8.63
C LEU A 34 -6.98 -15.20 -7.84
N ARG A 35 -8.02 -15.86 -8.38
CA ARG A 35 -8.61 -17.04 -7.74
C ARG A 35 -7.71 -18.26 -7.77
N SER A 36 -6.73 -18.27 -8.68
CA SER A 36 -5.88 -19.43 -8.97
C SER A 36 -4.47 -19.30 -8.38
N ILE A 37 -4.21 -18.26 -7.57
CA ILE A 37 -2.92 -18.13 -6.87
C ILE A 37 -2.84 -19.14 -5.71
N SER A 38 -1.64 -19.33 -5.16
CA SER A 38 -1.40 -20.30 -4.08
C SER A 38 -2.07 -19.96 -2.73
N VAL A 39 -2.65 -18.76 -2.62
CA VAL A 39 -3.39 -18.30 -1.44
C VAL A 39 -4.89 -18.54 -1.65
N ASP A 40 -5.53 -19.17 -0.66
CA ASP A 40 -6.98 -19.38 -0.65
C ASP A 40 -7.73 -18.04 -0.81
N PRO A 41 -8.61 -17.88 -1.82
CA PRO A 41 -9.43 -16.68 -2.02
C PRO A 41 -10.20 -16.22 -0.79
N GLN A 42 -10.59 -17.13 0.12
CA GLN A 42 -11.26 -16.79 1.37
C GLN A 42 -10.36 -16.01 2.35
N ARG A 43 -9.05 -16.04 2.13
CA ARG A 43 -8.02 -15.36 2.94
C ARG A 43 -7.36 -14.20 2.19
N ILE A 44 -7.96 -13.76 1.08
CA ILE A 44 -7.49 -12.61 0.29
C ILE A 44 -8.49 -11.46 0.46
N GLU A 45 -7.97 -10.30 0.87
CA GLU A 45 -8.71 -9.03 0.83
C GLU A 45 -8.40 -8.32 -0.49
N VAL A 46 -9.22 -8.53 -1.53
CA VAL A 46 -9.09 -7.77 -2.79
C VAL A 46 -9.75 -6.41 -2.64
N ILE A 47 -8.97 -5.34 -2.74
CA ILE A 47 -9.46 -3.95 -2.67
C ILE A 47 -9.29 -3.30 -4.03
N VAL A 48 -10.38 -3.18 -4.77
CA VAL A 48 -10.41 -2.40 -6.00
C VAL A 48 -10.74 -0.96 -5.64
N VAL A 49 -9.88 -0.03 -6.06
CA VAL A 49 -10.13 1.41 -5.93
C VAL A 49 -10.44 1.96 -7.30
N ASP A 50 -11.73 2.16 -7.57
CA ASP A 50 -12.21 2.82 -8.77
C ASP A 50 -12.02 4.33 -8.64
N ASP A 51 -11.07 4.87 -9.42
CA ASP A 51 -10.72 6.29 -9.44
C ASP A 51 -11.69 7.11 -10.31
N GLY A 52 -12.99 6.92 -10.12
CA GLY A 52 -14.06 7.66 -10.80
C GLY A 52 -14.27 7.25 -12.26
N SER A 53 -14.29 5.95 -12.54
CA SER A 53 -14.64 5.41 -13.86
C SER A 53 -16.01 5.87 -14.34
N THR A 54 -16.12 6.03 -15.65
CA THR A 54 -17.36 6.37 -16.37
C THR A 54 -17.97 5.15 -17.08
N ASP A 55 -17.32 3.99 -16.97
CA ASP A 55 -17.72 2.72 -17.56
C ASP A 55 -18.24 1.73 -16.48
N SER A 56 -18.36 0.45 -16.82
CA SER A 56 -18.93 -0.55 -15.91
C SER A 56 -17.94 -1.12 -14.87
N THR A 57 -16.71 -0.57 -14.76
CA THR A 57 -15.63 -1.10 -13.90
C THR A 57 -16.08 -1.40 -12.48
N SER A 58 -16.63 -0.39 -11.77
CA SER A 58 -17.09 -0.56 -10.38
C SER A 58 -18.12 -1.67 -10.24
N THR A 59 -19.10 -1.74 -11.14
CA THR A 59 -20.20 -2.71 -11.07
C THR A 59 -19.68 -4.14 -11.25
N ILE A 60 -18.82 -4.36 -12.25
CA ILE A 60 -18.23 -5.68 -12.51
C ILE A 60 -17.37 -6.13 -11.33
N CYS A 61 -16.57 -5.23 -10.76
CA CYS A 61 -15.72 -5.56 -9.62
C CYS A 61 -16.53 -5.95 -8.39
N ARG A 62 -17.64 -5.26 -8.10
CA ARG A 62 -18.50 -5.58 -6.94
C ARG A 62 -19.08 -6.97 -7.07
N GLN A 63 -19.68 -7.28 -8.22
CA GLN A 63 -20.26 -8.61 -8.50
C GLN A 63 -19.22 -9.71 -8.30
N PHE A 64 -18.05 -9.55 -8.91
CA PHE A 64 -16.99 -10.56 -8.83
C PHE A 64 -16.45 -10.74 -7.40
N ILE A 65 -16.24 -9.63 -6.68
CA ILE A 65 -15.74 -9.67 -5.30
C ILE A 65 -16.75 -10.33 -4.36
N GLU A 66 -18.04 -10.02 -4.49
CA GLU A 66 -19.10 -10.64 -3.69
C GLU A 66 -19.14 -12.16 -3.88
N ASP A 67 -18.88 -12.65 -5.10
CA ASP A 67 -18.92 -14.08 -5.42
C ASP A 67 -17.69 -14.86 -4.93
N PHE A 68 -16.48 -14.25 -4.98
CA PHE A 68 -15.22 -15.01 -4.85
C PHE A 68 -14.27 -14.52 -3.75
N PHE A 69 -14.40 -13.29 -3.29
CA PHE A 69 -13.49 -12.67 -2.32
C PHE A 69 -14.29 -12.09 -1.15
N PRO A 70 -14.72 -12.92 -0.18
CA PRO A 70 -15.65 -12.50 0.89
C PRO A 70 -15.10 -11.39 1.79
N MET A 71 -13.78 -11.16 1.79
CA MET A 71 -13.12 -10.07 2.52
C MET A 71 -12.83 -8.85 1.64
N GLY A 72 -13.04 -8.95 0.32
CA GLY A 72 -12.77 -7.89 -0.64
C GLY A 72 -13.79 -6.76 -0.60
N LYS A 73 -13.45 -5.64 -1.22
CA LYS A 73 -14.33 -4.46 -1.33
C LYS A 73 -13.98 -3.61 -2.55
N VAL A 74 -14.95 -2.83 -3.01
CA VAL A 74 -14.76 -1.79 -4.03
C VAL A 74 -14.92 -0.42 -3.39
N ILE A 75 -13.92 0.44 -3.54
CA ILE A 75 -13.97 1.83 -3.11
C ILE A 75 -14.05 2.72 -4.35
N THR A 76 -15.15 3.45 -4.51
CA THR A 76 -15.36 4.33 -5.66
C THR A 76 -15.11 5.78 -5.27
N LYS A 77 -14.26 6.46 -6.03
CA LYS A 77 -13.98 7.89 -5.86
C LYS A 77 -14.90 8.71 -6.77
N PRO A 78 -15.24 9.94 -6.38
CA PRO A 78 -16.17 10.77 -7.15
C PRO A 78 -15.59 11.25 -8.49
N GLN A 79 -14.26 11.29 -8.61
CA GLN A 79 -13.55 11.72 -9.82
C GLN A 79 -12.14 11.13 -9.85
N ASN A 80 -11.56 11.08 -11.05
CA ASN A 80 -10.18 10.69 -11.26
C ASN A 80 -9.22 11.70 -10.62
N THR A 81 -8.33 11.20 -9.78
CA THR A 81 -7.29 11.98 -9.10
C THR A 81 -5.93 11.31 -9.16
N GLY A 82 -5.78 10.24 -9.96
CA GLY A 82 -4.54 9.56 -10.28
C GLY A 82 -4.30 8.27 -9.49
N LYS A 83 -3.50 7.38 -10.09
CA LYS A 83 -3.09 6.06 -9.55
C LYS A 83 -2.57 6.15 -8.12
N GLY A 84 -1.65 7.05 -7.84
CA GLY A 84 -1.08 7.24 -6.51
C GLY A 84 -2.14 7.60 -5.48
N SER A 85 -3.12 8.44 -5.85
CA SER A 85 -4.25 8.75 -4.97
C SER A 85 -5.16 7.54 -4.75
N ALA A 86 -5.40 6.70 -5.75
CA ALA A 86 -6.19 5.48 -5.60
C ALA A 86 -5.48 4.46 -4.70
N LEU A 87 -4.17 4.24 -4.90
CA LEU A 87 -3.38 3.32 -4.07
C LEU A 87 -3.36 3.76 -2.60
N ARG A 88 -3.22 5.06 -2.30
CA ARG A 88 -3.29 5.54 -0.91
C ARG A 88 -4.62 5.18 -0.23
N VAL A 89 -5.73 5.34 -0.94
CA VAL A 89 -7.06 4.98 -0.42
C VAL A 89 -7.15 3.47 -0.18
N GLY A 90 -6.63 2.66 -1.10
CA GLY A 90 -6.65 1.21 -0.97
C GLY A 90 -5.79 0.70 0.18
N VAL A 91 -4.56 1.20 0.31
CA VAL A 91 -3.63 0.84 1.40
C VAL A 91 -4.20 1.27 2.76
N ALA A 92 -4.84 2.44 2.85
CA ALA A 92 -5.53 2.89 4.06
C ALA A 92 -6.71 1.98 4.47
N ALA A 93 -7.37 1.35 3.50
CA ALA A 93 -8.50 0.45 3.73
C ALA A 93 -8.09 -1.02 3.98
N ALA A 94 -6.79 -1.33 3.87
CA ALA A 94 -6.24 -2.68 3.99
C ALA A 94 -6.06 -3.11 5.45
N ASN A 95 -6.42 -4.36 5.73
CA ASN A 95 -6.44 -4.92 7.08
C ASN A 95 -5.66 -6.22 7.22
N ALA A 96 -5.03 -6.75 6.17
CA ALA A 96 -4.20 -7.95 6.23
C ALA A 96 -2.74 -7.62 6.67
N PRO A 97 -1.95 -8.62 7.09
CA PRO A 97 -0.55 -8.44 7.48
C PRO A 97 0.38 -8.10 6.31
N ILE A 98 0.04 -8.53 5.10
CA ILE A 98 0.80 -8.25 3.88
C ILE A 98 -0.07 -7.43 2.94
N ILE A 99 0.52 -6.40 2.34
CA ILE A 99 -0.15 -5.56 1.33
C ILE A 99 0.59 -5.73 0.01
N ILE A 100 -0.17 -6.00 -1.06
CA ILE A 100 0.32 -6.10 -2.43
C ILE A 100 -0.33 -4.98 -3.23
N THR A 101 0.47 -4.16 -3.91
CA THR A 101 -0.03 -3.24 -4.93
C THR A 101 0.30 -3.80 -6.30
N MET A 102 -0.66 -3.79 -7.22
CA MET A 102 -0.42 -4.16 -8.62
C MET A 102 -1.36 -3.39 -9.56
N ASP A 103 -0.97 -3.25 -10.83
CA ASP A 103 -1.81 -2.61 -11.84
C ASP A 103 -2.96 -3.54 -12.27
N ALA A 104 -4.12 -2.95 -12.63
CA ALA A 104 -5.32 -3.71 -13.01
C ALA A 104 -5.24 -4.37 -14.40
N ASP A 105 -4.14 -4.17 -15.13
CA ASP A 105 -3.97 -4.61 -16.51
C ASP A 105 -3.35 -6.02 -16.65
N MET A 106 -3.03 -6.71 -15.55
CA MET A 106 -2.34 -8.01 -15.57
C MET A 106 -0.96 -7.99 -16.25
N ALA A 107 -0.33 -6.82 -16.40
CA ALA A 107 0.95 -6.77 -17.09
C ALA A 107 2.06 -7.53 -16.36
N THR A 108 1.95 -7.74 -15.04
CA THR A 108 2.89 -8.56 -14.25
C THR A 108 2.28 -9.93 -13.95
N ASP A 109 3.04 -10.98 -14.24
CA ASP A 109 2.63 -12.36 -13.98
C ASP A 109 2.45 -12.63 -12.47
N LEU A 110 1.34 -13.26 -12.10
CA LEU A 110 0.98 -13.53 -10.70
C LEU A 110 1.92 -14.53 -10.01
N SER A 111 2.74 -15.27 -10.76
CA SER A 111 3.80 -16.13 -10.21
C SER A 111 4.84 -15.35 -9.39
N ALA A 112 4.90 -14.00 -9.53
CA ALA A 112 5.74 -13.15 -8.70
C ALA A 112 5.24 -12.99 -7.25
N ILE A 113 3.98 -13.31 -6.93
CA ILE A 113 3.39 -13.11 -5.60
C ILE A 113 4.09 -13.96 -4.54
N GLU A 114 4.23 -15.25 -4.76
CA GLU A 114 4.83 -16.17 -3.80
C GLU A 114 6.29 -15.84 -3.45
N PRO A 115 7.22 -15.65 -4.40
CA PRO A 115 8.58 -15.26 -4.08
C PRO A 115 8.64 -13.87 -3.43
N ALA A 116 7.74 -12.95 -3.78
CA ALA A 116 7.68 -11.63 -3.14
C ALA A 116 7.23 -11.70 -1.68
N ILE A 117 6.22 -12.52 -1.37
CA ILE A 117 5.79 -12.78 0.02
C ILE A 117 6.95 -13.38 0.81
N LYS A 118 7.64 -14.39 0.25
CA LYS A 118 8.80 -15.00 0.91
C LYS A 118 9.93 -14.01 1.17
N GLY A 119 10.17 -13.08 0.25
CA GLY A 119 11.19 -12.04 0.44
C GLY A 119 10.92 -11.13 1.66
N LEU A 120 9.67 -11.03 2.13
CA LEU A 120 9.33 -10.28 3.34
C LEU A 120 9.83 -10.93 4.65
N ASP A 121 10.29 -12.19 4.61
CA ASP A 121 10.89 -12.83 5.78
C ASP A 121 12.16 -12.08 6.22
N GLU A 122 12.91 -11.55 5.26
CA GLU A 122 14.20 -10.87 5.46
C GLU A 122 14.15 -9.36 5.13
N HIS A 123 13.11 -8.91 4.43
CA HIS A 123 12.99 -7.53 3.97
C HIS A 123 11.65 -6.90 4.35
N ASP A 124 11.60 -5.57 4.36
CA ASP A 124 10.38 -4.80 4.66
C ASP A 124 9.49 -4.67 3.43
N ILE A 125 10.12 -4.63 2.26
CA ILE A 125 9.51 -4.38 0.96
C ILE A 125 10.15 -5.29 -0.08
N VAL A 126 9.32 -5.88 -0.95
CA VAL A 126 9.77 -6.57 -2.15
C VAL A 126 9.14 -5.91 -3.37
N VAL A 127 9.93 -5.60 -4.38
CA VAL A 127 9.48 -4.96 -5.60
C VAL A 127 9.76 -5.84 -6.81
N GLY A 128 8.79 -5.93 -7.71
CA GLY A 128 9.02 -6.51 -9.02
C GLY A 128 9.95 -5.63 -9.84
N SER A 129 10.82 -6.24 -10.63
CA SER A 129 11.74 -5.51 -11.49
C SER A 129 11.76 -6.10 -12.89
N ARG A 130 11.59 -5.23 -13.89
CA ARG A 130 11.67 -5.59 -15.32
C ARG A 130 13.08 -5.45 -15.88
N SER A 131 14.02 -4.96 -15.07
CA SER A 131 15.34 -4.48 -15.51
C SER A 131 16.52 -5.26 -14.94
N ILE A 132 16.29 -6.24 -14.06
CA ILE A 132 17.35 -7.06 -13.46
C ILE A 132 17.52 -8.40 -14.20
N GLU A 133 18.59 -9.12 -13.84
CA GLU A 133 18.84 -10.45 -14.38
C GLU A 133 17.69 -11.42 -14.04
N GLY A 134 17.25 -12.20 -15.03
CA GLY A 134 16.11 -13.11 -14.91
C GLY A 134 14.76 -12.50 -15.28
N SER A 135 14.64 -11.17 -15.42
CA SER A 135 13.40 -10.51 -15.84
C SER A 135 13.08 -10.81 -17.31
N GLN A 136 11.80 -11.00 -17.62
CA GLN A 136 11.31 -11.22 -18.99
C GLN A 136 10.35 -10.11 -19.37
N THR A 137 10.61 -9.39 -20.47
CA THR A 137 9.70 -8.36 -20.99
C THR A 137 9.28 -8.70 -22.41
N GLN A 138 7.98 -8.68 -22.70
CA GLN A 138 7.42 -8.98 -24.02
C GLN A 138 6.53 -7.84 -24.53
N GLY A 139 6.45 -7.69 -25.86
CA GLY A 139 5.54 -6.74 -26.52
C GLY A 139 5.91 -5.26 -26.44
N ILE A 140 7.13 -4.90 -25.98
CA ILE A 140 7.59 -3.51 -25.89
C ILE A 140 8.25 -3.07 -27.21
N THR A 141 7.73 -2.01 -27.83
CA THR A 141 8.37 -1.33 -28.96
C THR A 141 9.71 -0.70 -28.56
N SER A 142 10.73 -0.75 -29.42
CA SER A 142 12.06 -0.20 -29.14
C SER A 142 12.07 1.27 -28.68
N SER A 143 11.18 2.11 -29.23
CA SER A 143 11.01 3.51 -28.81
C SER A 143 10.50 3.63 -27.38
N ARG A 144 9.49 2.82 -27.00
CA ARG A 144 8.95 2.75 -25.64
C ARG A 144 10.04 2.31 -24.66
N LYS A 145 10.81 1.28 -25.01
CA LYS A 145 11.93 0.81 -24.19
C LYS A 145 12.95 1.92 -23.93
N PHE A 146 13.34 2.69 -24.94
CA PHE A 146 14.31 3.78 -24.79
C PHE A 146 13.81 4.89 -23.85
N VAL A 147 12.56 5.33 -24.02
CA VAL A 147 11.95 6.35 -23.15
C VAL A 147 11.84 5.86 -21.71
N THR A 148 11.39 4.62 -21.50
CA THR A 148 11.29 4.03 -20.15
C THR A 148 12.66 3.92 -19.49
N LEU A 149 13.69 3.46 -20.21
CA LEU A 149 15.06 3.37 -19.69
C LEU A 149 15.63 4.75 -19.34
N GLY A 150 15.44 5.74 -20.21
CA GLY A 150 15.90 7.11 -19.97
C GLY A 150 15.21 7.75 -18.76
N PHE A 151 13.90 7.56 -18.62
CA PHE A 151 13.15 8.06 -17.47
C PHE A 151 13.53 7.33 -16.17
N SER A 152 13.70 6.01 -16.21
CA SER A 152 14.22 5.23 -15.08
C SER A 152 15.61 5.71 -14.64
N LEU A 153 16.51 5.97 -15.59
CA LEU A 153 17.84 6.53 -15.29
C LEU A 153 17.74 7.90 -14.61
N LEU A 154 16.89 8.78 -15.13
CA LEU A 154 16.69 10.12 -14.58
C LEU A 154 16.18 10.07 -13.14
N LEU A 155 15.15 9.27 -12.86
CA LEU A 155 14.65 9.09 -11.50
C LEU A 155 15.71 8.52 -10.57
N ARG A 156 16.49 7.53 -11.03
CA ARG A 156 17.60 6.95 -10.25
C ARG A 156 18.70 7.96 -9.94
N MET A 157 18.96 8.92 -10.83
CA MET A 157 19.91 10.01 -10.56
C MET A 157 19.38 11.00 -9.51
N LEU A 158 18.06 11.12 -9.37
CA LEU A 158 17.41 11.99 -8.39
C LEU A 158 17.27 11.34 -7.00
N THR A 159 17.41 10.02 -6.91
CA THR A 159 17.36 9.26 -5.66
C THR A 159 18.73 8.69 -5.27
N LYS A 160 18.85 8.20 -4.04
CA LYS A 160 20.11 7.61 -3.53
C LYS A 160 20.07 6.08 -3.44
N HIS A 161 18.90 5.48 -3.66
CA HIS A 161 18.74 4.03 -3.63
C HIS A 161 19.27 3.37 -4.91
N LYS A 162 19.63 2.08 -4.83
CA LYS A 162 20.21 1.33 -5.97
C LYS A 162 19.19 0.59 -6.84
N ILE A 163 17.90 0.75 -6.56
CA ILE A 163 16.80 0.04 -7.24
C ILE A 163 16.86 0.27 -8.75
N ALA A 164 16.81 -0.80 -9.53
CA ALA A 164 16.92 -0.79 -10.98
C ALA A 164 15.60 -0.40 -11.66
N ASP A 165 14.45 -0.87 -11.16
CA ASP A 165 13.13 -0.56 -11.70
C ASP A 165 12.23 0.12 -10.66
N THR A 166 12.23 1.45 -10.65
CA THR A 166 11.42 2.23 -9.71
C THR A 166 9.95 2.31 -10.11
N GLN A 167 9.60 1.87 -11.32
CA GLN A 167 8.30 2.13 -11.94
C GLN A 167 7.44 0.87 -12.07
N CYS A 168 7.90 -0.29 -11.58
CA CYS A 168 7.09 -1.49 -11.59
C CYS A 168 5.94 -1.32 -10.60
N GLY A 169 4.69 -1.44 -11.06
CA GLY A 169 3.51 -1.31 -10.20
C GLY A 169 3.34 -2.46 -9.20
N PHE A 170 4.02 -3.59 -9.42
CA PHE A 170 3.99 -4.76 -8.53
C PHE A 170 4.96 -4.57 -7.36
N LYS A 171 4.41 -4.38 -6.16
CA LYS A 171 5.18 -4.24 -4.91
C LYS A 171 4.45 -4.91 -3.76
N VAL A 172 5.21 -5.51 -2.85
CA VAL A 172 4.73 -6.25 -1.69
C VAL A 172 5.37 -5.68 -0.44
N TYR A 173 4.57 -5.48 0.61
CA TYR A 173 4.98 -4.79 1.82
C TYR A 173 4.49 -5.54 3.06
N ARG A 174 5.23 -5.43 4.15
CA ARG A 174 4.63 -5.55 5.48
C ARG A 174 3.59 -4.43 5.66
N SER A 175 2.40 -4.76 6.14
CA SER A 175 1.28 -3.82 6.24
C SER A 175 1.59 -2.53 7.02
N PRO A 176 2.28 -2.56 8.18
CA PRO A 176 2.73 -1.35 8.87
C PRO A 176 3.61 -0.45 8.00
N VAL A 177 4.54 -1.03 7.25
CA VAL A 177 5.47 -0.33 6.35
C VAL A 177 4.69 0.37 5.24
N ALA A 178 3.77 -0.35 4.58
CA ALA A 178 2.91 0.26 3.57
C ALA A 178 2.07 1.40 4.14
N LYS A 179 1.40 1.23 5.29
CA LYS A 179 0.59 2.31 5.89
C LYS A 179 1.42 3.55 6.17
N ILE A 180 2.63 3.40 6.70
CA ILE A 180 3.56 4.51 6.92
C ILE A 180 3.93 5.18 5.58
N LEU A 181 4.40 4.42 4.59
CA LEU A 181 4.87 5.00 3.32
C LEU A 181 3.76 5.68 2.53
N PHE A 182 2.59 5.06 2.42
CA PHE A 182 1.47 5.62 1.67
C PHE A 182 0.80 6.78 2.40
N SER A 183 0.94 6.84 3.73
CA SER A 183 0.57 8.01 4.50
C SER A 183 1.50 9.21 4.25
N ALA A 184 2.79 8.98 4.01
CA ALA A 184 3.75 10.03 3.67
C ALA A 184 3.76 10.40 2.16
N SER A 185 3.11 9.61 1.30
CA SER A 185 3.04 9.85 -0.15
C SER A 185 2.10 11.00 -0.52
N HIS A 186 2.54 11.84 -1.47
CA HIS A 186 1.83 13.00 -1.99
C HIS A 186 1.60 12.91 -3.50
N VAL A 187 2.47 12.22 -4.23
CA VAL A 187 2.38 12.09 -5.69
C VAL A 187 1.07 11.42 -6.08
N LYS A 188 0.35 12.03 -7.02
CA LYS A 188 -0.99 11.59 -7.42
C LYS A 188 -0.96 10.67 -8.63
N GLY A 189 -0.06 10.93 -9.58
CA GLY A 189 0.06 10.18 -10.82
C GLY A 189 0.98 8.96 -10.73
N PHE A 190 1.57 8.60 -11.88
CA PHE A 190 2.39 7.40 -12.05
C PHE A 190 3.76 7.46 -11.39
N ALA A 191 4.27 8.65 -11.05
CA ALA A 191 5.53 8.77 -10.31
C ALA A 191 5.44 8.30 -8.85
N GLN A 192 4.23 7.98 -8.36
CA GLN A 192 4.04 7.50 -6.99
C GLN A 192 4.81 6.20 -6.72
N ASP A 193 4.96 5.34 -7.73
CA ASP A 193 5.76 4.12 -7.64
C ASP A 193 7.22 4.41 -7.27
N ALA A 194 7.79 5.51 -7.79
CA ALA A 194 9.14 5.94 -7.46
C ALA A 194 9.21 6.72 -6.15
N GLU A 195 8.18 7.54 -5.84
CA GLU A 195 8.08 8.27 -4.58
C GLU A 195 8.13 7.32 -3.38
N ILE A 196 7.36 6.22 -3.42
CA ILE A 196 7.33 5.24 -2.32
C ILE A 196 8.69 4.63 -2.07
N LEU A 197 9.49 4.40 -3.10
CA LEU A 197 10.83 3.83 -2.96
C LEU A 197 11.85 4.85 -2.45
N ASP A 198 11.74 6.13 -2.82
CA ASP A 198 12.53 7.20 -2.21
C ASP A 198 12.17 7.38 -0.74
N LEU A 199 10.87 7.34 -0.39
CA LEU A 199 10.40 7.36 1.00
C LEU A 199 10.94 6.15 1.77
N ALA A 200 10.82 4.95 1.22
CA ALA A 200 11.29 3.73 1.86
C ALA A 200 12.80 3.80 2.17
N TYR A 201 13.59 4.24 1.21
CA TYR A 201 15.02 4.46 1.40
C TYR A 201 15.33 5.52 2.47
N ARG A 202 14.62 6.65 2.46
CA ARG A 202 14.81 7.71 3.48
C ARG A 202 14.44 7.28 4.89
N HIS A 203 13.55 6.29 4.99
CA HIS A 203 13.10 5.68 6.24
C HIS A 203 13.91 4.42 6.62
N ASN A 204 15.01 4.15 5.92
CA ASN A 204 15.90 3.00 6.13
C ASN A 204 15.21 1.62 6.03
N PHE A 205 14.09 1.53 5.31
CA PHE A 205 13.46 0.24 5.04
C PHE A 205 14.31 -0.59 4.08
N SER A 206 14.39 -1.88 4.37
CA SER A 206 15.07 -2.85 3.51
C SER A 206 14.19 -3.20 2.30
N ILE A 207 14.79 -3.20 1.10
CA ILE A 207 14.08 -3.39 -0.17
C ILE A 207 14.78 -4.47 -0.97
N LEU A 208 14.04 -5.52 -1.35
CA LEU A 208 14.48 -6.56 -2.27
C LEU A 208 13.87 -6.33 -3.65
N GLU A 209 14.69 -6.37 -4.70
CA GLU A 209 14.19 -6.48 -6.08
C GLU A 209 14.14 -7.95 -6.50
N ILE A 210 13.01 -8.37 -7.08
CA ILE A 210 12.87 -9.70 -7.70
C ILE A 210 12.57 -9.58 -9.19
N PRO A 211 13.07 -10.51 -10.03
CA PRO A 211 12.76 -10.48 -11.45
C PRO A 211 11.29 -10.83 -11.67
N VAL A 212 10.64 -10.14 -12.59
CA VAL A 212 9.27 -10.46 -12.99
C VAL A 212 9.17 -10.77 -14.47
N ARG A 213 8.15 -11.56 -14.82
CA ARG A 213 7.66 -11.67 -16.19
C ARG A 213 6.61 -10.59 -16.42
N TRP A 214 6.85 -9.77 -17.44
CA TRP A 214 6.03 -8.63 -17.77
C TRP A 214 5.66 -8.64 -19.26
N GLU A 215 4.37 -8.45 -19.55
CA GLU A 215 3.84 -8.41 -20.91
C GLU A 215 3.17 -7.08 -21.20
N SER A 216 3.48 -6.48 -22.35
CA SER A 216 2.85 -5.25 -22.79
C SER A 216 1.42 -5.51 -23.22
N ILE A 217 0.47 -5.00 -22.45
CA ILE A 217 -0.94 -5.05 -22.80
C ILE A 217 -1.25 -4.02 -23.91
N PRO A 218 -1.91 -4.43 -25.01
CA PRO A 218 -2.37 -3.50 -26.06
C PRO A 218 -3.32 -2.43 -25.53
N ASP A 219 -3.41 -1.30 -26.23
CA ASP A 219 -4.27 -0.15 -25.87
C ASP A 219 -3.92 0.51 -24.51
N SER A 220 -2.63 0.68 -24.23
CA SER A 220 -2.22 1.48 -23.08
C SER A 220 -2.77 2.91 -23.22
N LYS A 221 -3.59 3.34 -22.27
CA LYS A 221 -4.17 4.69 -22.21
C LYS A 221 -3.14 5.76 -21.83
N VAL A 222 -1.90 5.34 -21.55
CA VAL A 222 -0.80 6.18 -21.11
C VAL A 222 -0.13 6.83 -22.32
N ASN A 223 -0.21 8.16 -22.38
CA ASN A 223 0.54 8.97 -23.34
C ASN A 223 2.00 9.04 -22.89
N LEU A 224 2.82 8.12 -23.40
CA LEU A 224 4.18 7.86 -22.96
C LEU A 224 5.01 9.12 -22.64
N ILE A 225 5.09 10.11 -23.54
CA ILE A 225 5.94 11.30 -23.36
C ILE A 225 5.30 12.28 -22.37
N ARG A 226 4.02 12.60 -22.54
CA ARG A 226 3.29 13.54 -21.68
C ARG A 226 3.26 13.03 -20.24
N ASP A 227 2.93 11.77 -20.06
CA ASP A 227 2.79 11.17 -18.74
C ASP A 227 4.15 10.99 -18.07
N SER A 228 5.22 10.70 -18.82
CA SER A 228 6.59 10.71 -18.29
C SER A 228 7.00 12.11 -17.82
N MET A 229 6.73 13.16 -18.59
CA MET A 229 7.06 14.54 -18.20
C MET A 229 6.24 15.02 -16.99
N SER A 230 4.93 14.74 -16.97
CA SER A 230 4.08 15.03 -15.81
C SER A 230 4.58 14.31 -14.57
N SER A 231 4.91 13.02 -14.71
CA SER A 231 5.49 12.20 -13.64
C SER A 231 6.80 12.77 -13.12
N LEU A 232 7.69 13.26 -14.01
CA LEU A 232 8.94 13.89 -13.61
C LEU A 232 8.69 15.14 -12.77
N LEU A 233 7.80 16.03 -13.21
CA LEU A 233 7.50 17.27 -12.51
C LEU A 233 6.86 17.00 -11.14
N GLU A 234 5.94 16.03 -11.06
CA GLU A 234 5.37 15.58 -9.79
C GLU A 234 6.46 15.05 -8.85
N PHE A 235 7.39 14.24 -9.35
CA PHE A 235 8.48 13.68 -8.54
C PHE A 235 9.46 14.76 -8.06
N VAL A 236 9.84 15.69 -8.93
CA VAL A 236 10.72 16.81 -8.54
C VAL A 236 10.02 17.72 -7.53
N GLY A 237 8.73 18.02 -7.75
CA GLY A 237 7.92 18.79 -6.79
C GLY A 237 7.83 18.11 -5.42
N TYR A 238 7.65 16.79 -5.38
CA TYR A 238 7.76 16.00 -4.16
C TYR A 238 9.15 16.16 -3.51
N ARG A 239 10.24 15.94 -4.26
CA ARG A 239 11.61 15.98 -3.74
C ARG A 239 11.97 17.33 -3.11
N LEU A 240 11.49 18.44 -3.68
CA LEU A 240 11.72 19.79 -3.17
C LEU A 240 10.98 20.05 -1.84
N ASN A 241 9.84 19.39 -1.63
CA ASN A 241 9.00 19.54 -0.44
C ASN A 241 9.19 18.41 0.58
N ALA A 242 9.98 17.39 0.25
CA ALA A 242 10.17 16.22 1.08
C ALA A 242 10.93 16.60 2.36
N SER A 243 10.18 16.68 3.47
CA SER A 243 10.66 16.96 4.81
C SER A 243 11.52 15.82 5.37
N LYS A 244 12.21 16.10 6.48
CA LYS A 244 12.96 15.09 7.25
C LYS A 244 12.01 13.99 7.75
N ILE A 245 12.58 12.82 8.07
CA ILE A 245 11.91 11.67 8.69
C ILE A 245 10.92 12.17 9.74
N GLN A 246 9.62 11.95 9.50
CA GLN A 246 8.58 12.33 10.45
C GLN A 246 8.48 11.28 11.55
N GLU A 247 8.47 11.76 12.78
CA GLU A 247 8.03 10.96 13.92
C GLU A 247 6.55 10.60 13.74
N ILE A 248 6.17 9.40 14.14
CA ILE A 248 4.78 8.94 14.04
C ILE A 248 4.12 9.18 15.38
N ASN A 249 3.09 10.02 15.36
CA ASN A 249 2.29 10.25 16.54
C ASN A 249 1.23 9.16 16.73
N GLY A 250 0.81 8.92 17.97
CA GLY A 250 -0.21 7.93 18.27
C GLY A 250 -0.77 8.01 19.67
N LEU A 251 -1.63 7.05 20.00
CA LEU A 251 -2.23 6.87 21.31
C LEU A 251 -1.86 5.50 21.87
N ARG A 252 -1.32 5.48 23.07
CA ARG A 252 -1.17 4.26 23.87
C ARG A 252 -2.38 4.10 24.76
N ILE A 253 -3.08 2.99 24.64
CA ILE A 253 -4.24 2.66 25.48
C ILE A 253 -3.80 1.58 26.47
N SER A 254 -3.84 1.90 27.76
CA SER A 254 -3.53 0.95 28.83
C SER A 254 -4.70 0.00 29.04
N LEU A 255 -4.44 -1.31 28.96
CA LEU A 255 -5.47 -2.34 29.12
C LEU A 255 -5.84 -2.61 30.60
N GLY A 256 -5.05 -2.09 31.55
CA GLY A 256 -5.21 -2.34 32.99
C GLY A 256 -5.14 -3.83 33.38
N ASP A 257 -5.29 -4.16 34.67
CA ASP A 257 -5.55 -5.54 35.10
C ASP A 257 -6.95 -5.95 34.58
N GLY A 258 -6.98 -6.52 33.37
CA GLY A 258 -8.13 -6.79 32.51
C GLY A 258 -9.17 -7.79 33.01
N LYS A 259 -9.56 -7.74 34.28
CA LYS A 259 -10.69 -8.50 34.85
C LYS A 259 -11.89 -7.65 35.27
N LYS A 260 -11.82 -6.31 35.21
CA LYS A 260 -12.90 -5.45 35.77
C LYS A 260 -13.83 -4.75 34.79
N ARG A 261 -13.55 -4.70 33.49
CA ARG A 261 -14.48 -4.09 32.50
C ARG A 261 -14.44 -4.90 31.22
N GLY A 262 -15.60 -5.38 30.76
CA GLY A 262 -15.75 -6.23 29.58
C GLY A 262 -15.51 -5.54 28.23
N VAL A 263 -14.54 -4.62 28.15
CA VAL A 263 -14.07 -4.01 26.90
C VAL A 263 -12.99 -4.92 26.31
N ASN A 264 -13.25 -5.48 25.14
CA ASN A 264 -12.31 -6.36 24.44
C ASN A 264 -11.48 -5.57 23.42
N GLU A 265 -10.36 -6.14 22.96
CA GLU A 265 -9.47 -5.59 21.93
C GLU A 265 -10.25 -5.15 20.67
N ASN A 266 -11.27 -5.91 20.27
CA ASN A 266 -12.12 -5.59 19.13
C ASN A 266 -12.90 -4.28 19.30
N ASP A 267 -13.29 -3.92 20.52
CA ASP A 267 -14.01 -2.66 20.80
C ASP A 267 -13.06 -1.48 20.62
N ILE A 268 -11.81 -1.63 21.07
CA ILE A 268 -10.75 -0.64 20.87
C ILE A 268 -10.48 -0.49 19.38
N LEU A 269 -10.25 -1.57 18.64
CA LEU A 269 -10.05 -1.51 17.20
C LEU A 269 -11.25 -0.86 16.50
N GLY A 270 -12.48 -1.22 16.87
CA GLY A 270 -13.70 -0.65 16.28
C GLY A 270 -13.84 0.87 16.46
N ALA A 271 -13.21 1.45 17.48
CA ALA A 271 -13.30 2.88 17.78
C ALA A 271 -12.42 3.77 16.88
N PHE A 272 -11.49 3.20 16.12
CA PHE A 272 -10.53 3.95 15.31
C PHE A 272 -10.61 3.59 13.82
N ALA A 273 -10.02 4.42 12.96
CA ALA A 273 -9.98 4.19 11.52
C ALA A 273 -9.05 3.02 11.13
N SER A 274 -9.34 2.37 10.00
CA SER A 274 -8.60 1.19 9.52
C SER A 274 -7.19 1.52 9.03
N ASP A 275 -6.89 2.77 8.73
CA ASP A 275 -5.62 3.23 8.17
C ASP A 275 -4.50 3.39 9.20
N TYR A 276 -4.82 3.25 10.48
CA TYR A 276 -3.84 3.25 11.57
C TYR A 276 -3.13 1.91 11.71
N VAL A 277 -1.97 1.95 12.39
CA VAL A 277 -1.17 0.77 12.74
C VAL A 277 -1.39 0.46 14.21
N TYR A 278 -1.66 -0.81 14.53
CA TYR A 278 -1.96 -1.27 15.88
C TYR A 278 -0.86 -2.21 16.35
N ILE A 279 -0.26 -1.92 17.51
CA ILE A 279 0.77 -2.75 18.13
C ILE A 279 0.30 -3.16 19.52
N ARG A 280 0.31 -4.46 19.79
CA ARG A 280 -0.07 -5.02 21.09
C ARG A 280 1.16 -5.27 21.96
N SER A 281 1.10 -4.76 23.18
CA SER A 281 2.00 -5.11 24.27
C SER A 281 1.25 -5.93 25.33
N GLN A 282 1.97 -6.44 26.35
CA GLN A 282 1.35 -7.20 27.44
C GLN A 282 0.27 -6.42 28.20
N SER A 283 0.42 -5.09 28.30
CA SER A 283 -0.45 -4.21 29.09
C SER A 283 -1.04 -3.03 28.31
N SER A 284 -0.80 -2.92 27.00
CA SER A 284 -1.29 -1.80 26.19
C SER A 284 -1.54 -2.16 24.73
N ILE A 285 -2.32 -1.32 24.06
CA ILE A 285 -2.42 -1.26 22.60
C ILE A 285 -1.98 0.13 22.16
N ASP A 286 -0.96 0.17 21.31
CA ASP A 286 -0.44 1.39 20.72
C ASP A 286 -1.06 1.58 19.33
N ILE A 287 -1.67 2.74 19.10
CA ILE A 287 -2.37 3.11 17.88
C ILE A 287 -1.59 4.22 17.22
N LEU A 288 -0.90 3.90 16.15
CA LEU A 288 -0.05 4.82 15.41
C LEU A 288 -0.83 5.46 14.27
N MET A 289 -0.71 6.78 14.19
CA MET A 289 -1.48 7.64 13.31
C MET A 289 -0.53 8.54 12.50
N PRO A 290 0.12 8.02 11.45
CA PRO A 290 1.18 8.72 10.70
C PRO A 290 0.81 10.08 10.08
N ARG A 291 -0.49 10.41 9.96
CA ARG A 291 -0.97 11.70 9.39
C ARG A 291 -1.55 12.67 10.40
N VAL A 292 -1.73 12.23 11.65
CA VAL A 292 -2.52 13.00 12.61
C VAL A 292 -1.58 13.94 13.36
N CYS A 293 -1.86 15.24 13.29
CA CYS A 293 -1.11 16.24 14.04
C CYS A 293 -1.47 16.16 15.54
N SER A 294 -0.60 16.71 16.40
CA SER A 294 -0.79 16.64 17.85
C SER A 294 -2.11 17.26 18.33
N ASP A 295 -2.64 18.26 17.63
CA ASP A 295 -3.93 18.89 17.99
C ASP A 295 -5.13 18.03 17.60
N GLU A 296 -5.05 17.32 16.48
CA GLU A 296 -6.09 16.38 16.07
C GLU A 296 -6.09 15.12 16.94
N LEU A 297 -4.91 14.66 17.37
CA LEU A 297 -4.80 13.56 18.33
C LEU A 297 -5.55 13.80 19.65
N LYS A 298 -5.51 15.04 20.17
CA LYS A 298 -6.24 15.40 21.39
C LYS A 298 -7.74 15.20 21.20
N LYS A 299 -8.29 15.65 20.07
CA LYS A 299 -9.70 15.45 19.71
C LYS A 299 -10.05 13.97 19.58
N ILE A 300 -9.17 13.18 18.97
CA ILE A 300 -9.34 11.73 18.84
C ILE A 300 -9.32 11.05 20.22
N SER A 301 -8.41 11.44 21.11
CA SER A 301 -8.33 10.94 22.48
C SER A 301 -9.59 11.29 23.29
N GLU A 302 -10.07 12.52 23.19
CA GLU A 302 -11.32 12.97 23.83
C GLU A 302 -12.55 12.20 23.32
N ALA A 303 -12.66 12.01 22.01
CA ALA A 303 -13.73 11.23 21.39
C ALA A 303 -13.66 9.75 21.82
N PHE A 304 -12.46 9.18 21.90
CA PHE A 304 -12.25 7.82 22.40
C PHE A 304 -12.75 7.66 23.84
N HIS A 305 -12.40 8.58 24.75
CA HIS A 305 -12.88 8.53 26.14
C HIS A 305 -14.39 8.73 26.28
N THR A 306 -15.02 9.42 25.33
CA THR A 306 -16.48 9.56 25.28
C THR A 306 -17.15 8.24 24.88
N ASN A 307 -16.58 7.53 23.90
CA ASN A 307 -17.13 6.27 23.38
C ASN A 307 -16.80 5.05 24.27
N LEU A 308 -15.62 5.04 24.89
CA LEU A 308 -15.12 3.96 25.74
C LEU A 308 -14.62 4.52 27.08
N PRO A 309 -15.53 4.88 27.99
CA PRO A 309 -15.17 5.51 29.25
C PRO A 309 -14.37 4.59 30.16
N GLY A 310 -13.31 5.13 30.77
CA GLY A 310 -12.57 4.49 31.85
C GLY A 310 -11.41 3.58 31.43
N LEU A 311 -10.99 3.62 30.16
CA LEU A 311 -9.65 3.24 29.73
C LEU A 311 -8.73 4.46 29.83
N GLU A 312 -7.47 4.28 30.22
CA GLU A 312 -6.46 5.34 30.22
C GLU A 312 -5.79 5.40 28.85
N SER A 313 -5.62 6.61 28.31
CA SER A 313 -4.88 6.84 27.06
C SER A 313 -3.76 7.86 27.27
N GLN A 314 -2.65 7.65 26.57
CA GLN A 314 -1.49 8.55 26.57
C GLN A 314 -1.11 8.88 25.12
N ILE A 315 -0.88 10.16 24.83
CA ILE A 315 -0.30 10.57 23.55
C ILE A 315 1.18 10.20 23.54
N CYS A 316 1.60 9.49 22.51
CA CYS A 316 2.96 9.04 22.31
C CYS A 316 3.47 9.44 20.94
N THR A 317 4.79 9.54 20.83
CA THR A 317 5.49 9.79 19.59
C THR A 317 6.50 8.66 19.42
N TYR A 318 6.49 8.03 18.24
CA TYR A 318 7.26 6.84 17.92
C TYR A 318 8.27 7.19 16.83
N SER A 319 9.51 6.76 17.01
CA SER A 319 10.45 6.69 15.91
C SER A 319 10.15 5.45 15.05
N LEU A 320 10.67 5.42 13.84
CA LEU A 320 10.53 4.22 13.00
C LEU A 320 11.32 3.04 13.57
N ASP A 321 12.45 3.30 14.21
CA ASP A 321 13.27 2.27 14.83
C ASP A 321 12.47 1.55 15.94
N ASP A 322 11.64 2.26 16.70
CA ASP A 322 10.77 1.67 17.72
C ASP A 322 9.74 0.68 17.16
N LEU A 323 9.44 0.76 15.86
CA LEU A 323 8.42 -0.08 15.23
C LEU A 323 8.94 -1.39 14.70
N PHE A 324 10.24 -1.49 14.41
CA PHE A 324 10.83 -2.66 13.76
C PHE A 324 11.95 -3.31 14.59
N SER A 325 12.22 -2.79 15.78
CA SER A 325 13.06 -3.41 16.84
C SER A 325 12.31 -4.50 17.60
#